data_AF-A0A6I7XC12-F1
#
_entry.id   AF-A0A6I7XC12-F1
#
_cell.length_a   1.000
_cell.length_b   1.000
_cell.length_c   1.000
_cell.angle_alpha   90.00
_cell.angle_beta   90.00
_cell.angle_gamma   90.00
#
_symmetry.space_group_name_H-M   'P 1'
#
loop_
_entity.id
_entity.type
_entity.pdbx_description
1 polymer ?
#
loop_
_entity_poly.entity_id
_entity_poly.type
_entity_poly.pdbx_seq_one_letter_code
_entity_poly.pdbx_strand_id
1 'polypeptide(L)' 'MNQELIAVVDENDQFIENQPRNKVHQLGLRHRAVHILLFNNDQQLFLQKRSLSKDINAGLWDTSAAGHVDAGESYD' A
#
# COMPACT_ATOMS: atom_id res chain seq x y z
N MET A 1 -18.38 -10.16 1.74
CA MET A 1 -17.24 -9.30 2.11
C MET A 1 -16.87 -8.50 0.88
N ASN A 2 -16.90 -7.17 0.94
CA ASN A 2 -16.42 -6.34 -0.17
C ASN A 2 -14.93 -6.62 -0.35
N GLN A 3 -14.52 -7.02 -1.54
CA GLN A 3 -13.11 -7.17 -1.87
C GLN A 3 -12.54 -5.78 -2.10
N GLU A 4 -11.47 -5.43 -1.38
CA GLU A 4 -10.66 -4.24 -1.68
C GLU A 4 -10.15 -4.35 -3.12
N LEU A 5 -10.57 -3.40 -3.96
CA LEU A 5 -10.15 -3.28 -5.35
C LEU A 5 -9.08 -2.20 -5.44
N ILE A 6 -7.98 -2.54 -6.10
CA ILE A 6 -6.84 -1.65 -6.29
C ILE A 6 -6.70 -1.36 -7.77
N ALA A 7 -6.41 -0.09 -8.09
CA ALA A 7 -6.08 0.31 -9.45
C ALA A 7 -4.67 -0.20 -9.83
N VAL A 8 -4.63 -1.03 -10.87
CA VAL A 8 -3.39 -1.45 -11.54
C VAL A 8 -2.99 -0.37 -12.53
N VAL A 9 -1.71 -0.02 -12.53
CA VAL A 9 -1.16 1.06 -13.35
C VAL A 9 0.06 0.61 -14.13
N ASP A 10 0.34 1.29 -15.23
CA ASP A 10 1.56 1.10 -16.00
C ASP A 10 2.77 1.84 -15.38
N GLU A 11 3.90 1.83 -16.07
CA GLU A 11 5.10 2.49 -15.60
C GLU A 11 5.04 4.03 -15.53
N ASN A 12 4.06 4.63 -16.19
CA ASN A 12 3.80 6.07 -16.24
C ASN A 12 2.61 6.47 -15.35
N ASP A 13 2.26 5.61 -14.38
CA ASP A 13 1.12 5.76 -13.46
C ASP A 13 -0.25 5.92 -14.17
N GLN A 14 -0.37 5.40 -15.40
CA GLN A 14 -1.63 5.40 -16.13
C GLN A 14 -2.46 4.17 -15.75
N PHE A 15 -3.76 4.40 -15.53
CA PHE A 15 -4.70 3.35 -15.16
C PHE A 15 -4.83 2.29 -16.27
N ILE A 16 -4.81 1.02 -15.87
CA ILE A 16 -5.05 -0.14 -16.76
C ILE A 16 -6.39 -0.80 -16.41
N GLU A 17 -6.53 -1.27 -15.17
CA GLU A 17 -7.72 -1.98 -14.70
C GLU A 17 -7.81 -1.98 -13.16
N ASN A 18 -8.95 -2.40 -12.62
CA ASN A 18 -9.10 -2.67 -11.18
C ASN A 18 -8.98 -4.16 -10.91
N GLN A 19 -8.21 -4.55 -9.89
CA GLN A 19 -8.06 -5.94 -9.48
C GLN A 19 -8.17 -6.10 -7.95
N PRO A 20 -8.65 -7.25 -7.45
CA PRO A 20 -8.62 -7.55 -6.02
C PRO A 20 -7.19 -7.51 -5.46
N ARG A 21 -7.02 -6.96 -4.25
CA ARG A 21 -5.72 -6.83 -3.58
C ARG A 21 -4.87 -8.09 -3.57
N ASN A 22 -5.47 -9.24 -3.27
CA ASN A 22 -4.76 -10.51 -3.23
C ASN A 22 -4.16 -10.87 -4.60
N LYS A 23 -4.86 -10.59 -5.69
CA LYS A 23 -4.40 -10.84 -7.06
C LYS A 23 -3.30 -9.86 -7.45
N VAL A 24 -3.43 -8.58 -7.09
CA VAL A 24 -2.38 -7.56 -7.30
C VAL A 24 -1.06 -8.00 -6.66
N HIS A 25 -1.10 -8.44 -5.39
CA HIS A 25 0.10 -8.90 -4.69
C HIS A 25 0.64 -10.23 -5.22
N GLN A 26 -0.24 -11.20 -5.48
CA GLN A 26 0.18 -12.52 -5.98
C GLN A 26 0.89 -12.43 -7.33
N LEU A 27 0.42 -11.54 -8.22
CA LEU A 27 0.98 -11.37 -9.56
C LEU A 27 2.05 -10.28 -9.65
N GLY A 28 2.30 -9.54 -8.56
CA GLY A 28 3.25 -8.42 -8.55
C GLY A 28 2.83 -7.27 -9.49
N LEU A 29 1.52 -7.04 -9.64
CA LEU A 29 1.02 -5.97 -10.51
C LEU A 29 1.39 -4.61 -9.91
N ARG A 30 1.84 -3.68 -10.76
CA ARG A 30 2.17 -2.32 -10.34
C ARG A 30 0.87 -1.59 -9.96
N HIS A 31 0.89 -0.95 -8.81
CA HIS A 31 -0.26 -0.27 -8.22
C HIS A 31 0.21 0.91 -7.36
N ARG A 32 -0.73 1.78 -7.01
CA ARG A 32 -0.48 2.98 -6.22
C ARG A 32 -0.49 2.67 -4.73
N ALA A 33 0.40 3.32 -3.98
CA ALA A 33 0.48 3.20 -2.54
C ALA A 33 0.76 4.56 -1.90
N VAL A 34 0.30 4.72 -0.66
CA VAL A 34 0.57 5.89 0.18
C VAL A 34 1.45 5.45 1.34
N HIS A 35 2.45 6.27 1.66
CA HIS A 35 3.31 6.10 2.81
C HIS A 35 3.28 7.36 3.68
N ILE A 36 3.05 7.18 4.98
CA ILE A 36 3.03 8.26 5.97
C ILE A 36 4.26 8.11 6.86
N LEU A 37 4.97 9.22 7.05
CA LEU A 37 6.10 9.34 7.98
C LEU A 37 5.68 10.24 9.15
N LEU A 38 5.69 9.68 10.36
CA LEU A 38 5.33 10.37 11.59
C LEU A 38 6.60 10.66 12.40
N PHE A 39 6.83 11.94 12.65
CA PHE A 39 7.93 12.41 13.48
C PHE A 39 7.38 12.95 14.81
N ASN A 40 8.05 12.63 15.92
CA ASN A 40 7.75 13.27 17.21
C ASN A 40 8.43 14.65 17.30
N ASN A 41 8.23 15.36 18.43
CA ASN A 41 8.82 16.68 18.66
C ASN A 41 10.36 16.67 18.68
N ASP A 42 10.97 15.51 18.89
CA ASP A 42 12.42 15.31 18.87
C ASP A 42 12.94 14.91 17.47
N GLN A 43 12.13 15.05 16.42
CA GLN A 43 12.45 14.69 15.02
C GLN A 43 12.78 13.20 14.81
N GLN A 44 12.33 12.33 15.70
CA GLN A 44 12.51 10.88 15.56
C GLN A 44 11.37 10.28 14.76
N LEU A 45 11.71 9.41 13.81
CA LEU A 45 10.74 8.70 12.98
C LEU A 45 10.14 7.50 13.72
N PHE A 46 8.81 7.42 13.75
CA PHE A 46 8.09 6.22 14.18
C PHE A 46 8.06 5.18 13.06
N LEU A 47 8.57 3.97 13.29
CA LEU A 47 8.49 2.86 12.34
C LEU A 47 7.45 1.84 12.80
N GLN A 48 6.71 1.27 11.84
CA GLN A 48 5.77 0.20 12.12
C GLN A 48 6.45 -1.16 11.94
N LYS A 49 6.40 -2.04 12.96
CA LYS A 49 6.70 -3.47 12.76
C LYS A 49 5.45 -4.18 12.26
N ARG A 50 5.51 -4.76 11.08
CA ARG A 50 4.37 -5.43 10.45
C ARG A 50 4.00 -6.70 11.19
N SER A 51 2.69 -6.96 11.32
CA SER A 51 2.18 -8.23 11.86
C SER A 51 2.70 -9.42 11.06
N LEU A 52 2.89 -10.55 11.73
CA LEU A 52 3.23 -11.82 11.07
C LEU A 52 2.08 -12.36 10.20
N SER A 53 0.86 -11.84 10.37
CA SER A 53 -0.31 -12.21 9.56
C SER A 53 -0.43 -11.46 8.22
N LYS A 54 0.50 -10.55 7.90
CA LYS A 54 0.47 -9.84 6.61
C LYS A 54 0.83 -10.80 5.48
N ASP A 55 0.14 -10.64 4.36
CA ASP A 55 0.32 -11.43 3.14
C ASP A 55 1.65 -11.15 2.42
N ILE A 56 2.15 -9.92 2.53
CA ILE A 56 3.47 -9.52 2.05
C ILE A 56 4.28 -8.87 3.18
N ASN A 57 5.59 -9.15 3.17
CA ASN A 57 6.57 -8.53 4.07
C ASN A 57 6.21 -8.66 5.56
N ALA A 58 5.75 -9.84 5.98
CA ALA A 58 5.40 -10.13 7.36
C ALA A 58 6.62 -9.97 8.30
N GLY A 59 6.44 -9.33 9.45
CA GLY A 59 7.49 -9.18 10.47
C GLY A 59 8.58 -8.14 10.17
N LEU A 60 8.57 -7.54 8.97
CA LEU A 60 9.52 -6.48 8.59
C LEU A 60 9.10 -5.11 9.16
N TRP A 61 10.06 -4.19 9.21
CA TRP A 61 9.81 -2.78 9.53
C TRP A 61 9.33 -2.03 8.27
N ASP A 62 8.39 -1.12 8.44
CA ASP A 62 7.75 -0.33 7.39
C ASP A 62 7.68 1.15 7.79
N THR A 63 7.18 2.00 6.90
CA THR A 63 6.84 3.41 7.22
C THR A 63 5.81 3.47 8.36
N SER A 64 5.63 4.65 8.95
CA SER A 64 4.77 4.82 10.14
C SER A 64 3.34 4.32 9.91
N ALA A 65 2.82 4.56 8.70
CA ALA A 65 1.69 3.85 8.13
C ALA A 65 1.88 3.72 6.61
N ALA A 66 1.25 2.72 6.02
CA ALA A 66 1.20 2.53 4.56
C ALA A 66 -0.11 1.85 4.16
N GLY A 67 -0.54 2.11 2.93
CA GLY A 67 -1.76 1.55 2.34
C GLY A 67 -1.77 1.70 0.83
N HIS A 68 -2.84 1.22 0.19
CA HIS A 68 -3.07 1.41 -1.23
C HIS A 68 -3.91 2.67 -1.46
N VAL A 69 -3.90 3.15 -2.70
CA VAL A 69 -4.98 4.03 -3.19
C VAL A 69 -6.04 3.11 -3.78
N ASP A 70 -7.24 3.10 -3.20
CA ASP A 70 -8.28 2.18 -3.64
C ASP A 70 -8.86 2.61 -4.99
N ALA A 71 -9.53 1.68 -5.67
CA ALA A 71 -10.18 1.94 -6.93
C ALA A 71 -11.21 3.09 -6.81
N GLY A 72 -10.96 4.18 -7.53
CA GLY A 72 -11.81 5.38 -7.51
C GLY A 72 -11.33 6.48 -6.56
N GLU A 73 -10.28 6.23 -5.78
CA GLU A 73 -9.61 7.26 -4.98
C GLU A 73 -8.51 7.96 -5.78
N SER A 74 -8.22 9.20 -5.39
CA SER A 74 -7.08 9.99 -5.83
C SER A 74 -6.07 10.15 -4.69
N TYR A 75 -4.92 10.75 -4.99
CA TYR A 75 -3.92 11.11 -3.97
C TYR A 75 -4.33 12.31 -3.11
N ASP A 76 -5.40 13.02 -3.50
CA ASP A 76 -5.92 14.24 -2.89
C ASP A 76 -7.05 13.97 -1.88
#